data_AF-A0A9Q1BWJ1-F1
#
_entry.id   AF-A0A9Q1BWJ1-F1
#
_cell.length_a   1.000
_cell.length_b   1.000
_cell.length_c   1.000
_cell.angle_alpha   90.00
_cell.angle_beta   90.00
_cell.angle_gamma   90.00
#
_symmetry.space_group_name_H-M   'P 1'
#
loop_
_entity.id
_entity.type
_entity.pdbx_description
1 polymer ?
#
loop_
_entity_poly.entity_id
_entity_poly.type
_entity_poly.pdbx_seq_one_letter_code
_entity_poly.pdbx_strand_id
1 'polypeptide(L)'
;MGLGSEQSQAFRSLYGRLGDVTSHFAQSTPIVALSATASMTVRMAIAEKNNLKNPDSVIKSPQQQNIRYPLMKINKHQNLNVILILSLQNKKEGMDMERVIIF
;
A
#
# COMPACT_ATOMS: atom_id res chain seq x y z
N MET A 1 9.96 -12.63 -7.26
CA MET A 1 8.87 -11.64 -7.00
C MET A 1 7.84 -11.73 -8.13
N GLY A 2 6.61 -12.14 -7.80
CA GLY A 2 5.35 -11.98 -8.57
C GLY A 2 5.29 -12.39 -10.06
N LEU A 3 4.77 -13.59 -10.33
CA LEU A 3 4.19 -14.08 -11.60
C LEU A 3 2.87 -13.32 -11.85
N GLY A 4 2.38 -12.89 -13.02
CA GLY A 4 2.75 -13.07 -14.43
C GLY A 4 1.48 -12.81 -15.26
N SER A 5 1.27 -11.56 -15.70
CA SER A 5 0.25 -11.18 -16.69
C SER A 5 0.90 -10.25 -17.71
N GLU A 6 0.48 -10.27 -18.97
CA GLU A 6 1.05 -9.41 -20.03
C GLU A 6 1.04 -7.93 -19.63
N GLN A 7 0.00 -7.50 -18.91
CA GLN A 7 -0.12 -6.15 -18.35
C GLN A 7 0.98 -5.83 -17.34
N SER A 8 1.37 -6.79 -16.50
CA SER A 8 2.51 -6.64 -15.58
C SER A 8 3.82 -6.50 -16.33
N GLN A 9 3.97 -7.18 -17.47
CA GLN A 9 5.17 -7.09 -18.30
C GLN A 9 5.23 -5.77 -19.06
N ALA A 10 4.11 -5.30 -19.61
CA ALA A 10 3.98 -3.98 -20.23
C ALA A 10 4.27 -2.86 -19.23
N PHE A 11 3.71 -2.93 -18.01
CA PHE A 11 4.00 -1.98 -16.93
C PHE A 11 5.49 -1.96 -16.59
N ARG A 12 6.13 -3.12 -16.41
CA ARG A 12 7.56 -3.22 -16.09
C ARG A 12 8.44 -2.64 -17.21
N SER A 13 8.06 -2.86 -18.46
CA SER A 13 8.76 -2.30 -19.63
C SER A 13 8.66 -0.77 -19.65
N LEU A 14 7.46 -0.22 -19.50
CA LEU A 14 7.25 1.23 -19.46
C LEU A 14 7.91 1.89 -18.24
N TYR A 15 7.82 1.26 -17.08
CA TYR A 15 8.48 1.71 -15.86
C TYR A 15 10.02 1.77 -16.02
N GLY A 16 10.61 0.79 -16.71
CA GLY A 16 12.04 0.77 -17.01
C GLY A 16 12.52 1.94 -17.88
N ARG A 17 11.61 2.61 -18.60
CA ARG A 17 11.91 3.75 -19.48
C ARG A 17 11.70 5.11 -18.83
N LEU A 18 11.26 5.17 -17.58
CA LEU A 18 11.11 6.43 -16.85
C LEU A 18 12.47 7.12 -16.65
N GLY A 19 13.56 6.35 -16.55
CA GLY A 19 14.93 6.87 -16.57
C GLY A 19 15.21 7.75 -17.80
N ASP A 20 14.70 7.36 -18.97
CA ASP A 20 14.87 8.13 -20.20
C ASP A 20 14.14 9.48 -20.10
N VAL A 21 12.90 9.47 -19.58
CA VAL A 21 12.11 10.70 -19.39
C VAL A 21 12.79 11.64 -18.40
N THR A 22 13.23 11.11 -17.25
CA THR A 22 13.89 11.91 -16.21
C THR A 22 15.19 12.55 -16.69
N SER A 23 15.89 11.96 -17.66
CA SER A 23 17.10 12.54 -18.26
C SER A 23 16.86 13.83 -19.04
N HIS A 24 15.62 14.09 -19.47
CA HIS A 24 15.24 15.31 -20.20
C HIS A 24 14.90 16.47 -19.26
N PHE A 25 14.71 16.20 -17.96
CA PHE A 25 14.44 17.25 -16.99
C PHE A 25 15.74 17.95 -16.60
N ALA A 26 15.63 19.25 -16.28
CA ALA A 26 16.73 19.98 -15.67
C ALA A 26 17.18 19.27 -14.38
N GLN A 27 18.48 19.32 -14.07
CA GLN A 27 19.01 18.68 -12.86
C GLN A 27 18.39 19.22 -11.56
N SER A 28 17.81 20.42 -11.61
CA SER A 28 17.10 21.05 -10.50
C SER A 28 15.66 20.57 -10.32
N THR A 29 15.12 19.75 -11.23
CA THR A 29 13.74 19.27 -11.15
C THR A 29 13.63 18.18 -10.08
N PRO A 30 12.87 18.41 -9.00
CA PRO A 30 12.70 17.39 -7.97
C PRO A 30 11.81 16.26 -8.48
N ILE A 31 12.23 15.01 -8.23
CA ILE A 31 11.46 13.81 -8.55
C ILE A 31 11.20 13.04 -7.26
N VAL A 32 9.95 12.63 -7.06
CA VAL A 32 9.53 11.86 -5.89
C VAL A 32 9.00 10.51 -6.34
N ALA A 33 9.57 9.43 -5.80
CA ALA A 33 9.07 8.08 -5.99
C ALA A 33 8.30 7.62 -4.74
N LEU A 34 7.03 7.28 -4.90
CA LEU A 34 6.16 6.82 -3.81
C LEU A 34 5.98 5.30 -3.90
N SER A 35 6.18 4.61 -2.78
CA SER A 35 5.97 3.17 -2.69
C SER A 35 5.45 2.77 -1.31
N ALA A 36 4.48 1.86 -1.27
CA ALA A 36 3.90 1.37 -0.02
C ALA A 36 4.77 0.32 0.67
N THR A 37 5.50 -0.51 -0.08
CA THR A 37 6.14 -1.74 0.43
C THR A 37 7.61 -1.90 0.00
N ALA A 38 8.26 -0.82 -0.42
CA ALA A 38 9.64 -0.92 -0.92
C ALA A 38 10.64 -1.26 0.18
N SER A 39 11.21 -2.46 0.10
CA SER A 39 12.42 -2.84 0.84
C SER A 39 13.63 -2.00 0.40
N MET A 40 14.73 -2.06 1.15
CA MET A 40 15.96 -1.33 0.78
C MET A 40 16.42 -1.66 -0.64
N THR A 41 16.46 -2.94 -0.99
CA THR A 41 16.84 -3.40 -2.34
C THR A 41 15.93 -2.83 -3.43
N VAL A 42 14.62 -2.78 -3.17
CA VAL A 42 13.66 -2.21 -4.11
C VAL A 42 13.87 -0.71 -4.25
N ARG A 43 14.12 0.02 -3.15
CA ARG A 43 14.42 1.47 -3.19
C ARG A 43 15.68 1.78 -4.00
N MET A 44 16.75 0.99 -3.85
CA MET A 44 17.96 1.17 -4.65
C MET A 44 17.69 0.94 -6.14
N ALA A 45 16.94 -0.12 -6.48
CA ALA A 45 16.56 -0.38 -7.88
C ALA A 45 15.67 0.72 -8.47
N ILE A 46 14.79 1.33 -7.66
CA ILE A 46 13.99 2.50 -8.07
C ILE A 46 14.91 3.70 -8.33
N ALA A 47 15.85 3.98 -7.44
CA ALA A 47 16.77 5.10 -7.60
C ALA A 47 17.61 4.98 -8.86
N GLU A 48 18.19 3.79 -9.09
CA GLU A 48 19.02 3.49 -10.25
C GLU A 48 18.21 3.60 -11.56
N LYS A 49 17.05 2.94 -11.64
CA LYS A 49 16.25 2.91 -12.88
C LYS A 49 15.64 4.25 -13.26
N ASN A 50 15.41 5.14 -12.30
CA ASN A 50 14.81 6.45 -12.54
C ASN A 50 15.84 7.59 -12.48
N ASN A 51 17.14 7.28 -12.54
CA ASN A 51 18.22 8.27 -12.50
C ASN A 51 18.12 9.26 -11.32
N LEU A 52 17.64 8.79 -10.16
CA LEU A 52 17.52 9.62 -8.97
C LEU A 52 18.92 9.78 -8.34
N LYS A 53 19.46 11.00 -8.39
CA LYS A 53 20.76 11.31 -7.80
C LYS A 53 20.61 11.50 -6.29
N ASN A 54 21.24 10.62 -5.50
CA ASN A 54 21.29 10.68 -4.03
C ASN A 54 19.93 11.02 -3.38
N PRO A 55 18.88 10.21 -3.58
CA PRO A 55 17.55 10.53 -3.08
C PRO A 55 17.46 10.39 -1.56
N ASP A 56 16.86 11.40 -0.92
CA ASP A 56 16.44 11.29 0.47
C ASP A 56 15.35 10.23 0.63
N SER A 57 15.44 9.44 1.69
CA SER A 57 14.48 8.37 1.97
C SER A 57 13.63 8.71 3.19
N VAL A 58 12.33 8.91 2.97
CA VAL A 58 11.33 9.06 4.04
C VAL A 58 10.60 7.74 4.24
N ILE A 59 10.83 7.08 5.36
CA ILE A 59 10.23 5.78 5.68
C ILE A 59 9.29 5.96 6.86
N LYS A 60 8.01 5.62 6.66
CA LYS A 60 7.00 5.63 7.72
C LYS A 60 6.58 4.20 8.06
N SER A 61 6.46 3.92 9.35
CA SER A 61 5.91 2.64 9.80
C SER A 61 4.45 2.50 9.32
N PRO A 62 4.06 1.34 8.77
CA PRO A 62 2.66 1.08 8.44
C PRO A 62 1.79 0.96 9.69
N GLN A 63 2.38 0.73 10.87
CA GLN A 63 1.66 0.56 12.13
C GLN A 63 0.86 1.82 12.46
N GLN A 64 -0.45 1.66 12.59
CA GLN A 64 -1.36 2.70 13.06
C GLN A 64 -1.82 2.35 14.48
N GLN A 65 -1.48 3.19 15.46
CA GLN A 65 -1.83 2.93 16.87
C GLN A 65 -3.34 3.03 17.14
N ASN A 66 -4.07 3.72 16.28
CA ASN A 66 -5.52 3.91 16.37
C ASN A 66 -6.33 2.80 15.67
N ILE A 67 -5.69 1.80 15.05
CA ILE A 67 -6.39 0.69 14.40
C ILE A 67 -6.31 -0.56 15.28
N ARG A 68 -7.48 -1.15 15.58
CA ARG A 68 -7.61 -2.41 16.30
C ARG A 68 -7.93 -3.53 15.31
N TYR A 69 -7.35 -4.70 15.52
CA TYR A 69 -7.49 -5.87 14.65
C TYR A 69 -8.16 -7.03 15.38
N PRO A 70 -9.48 -6.97 15.66
CA PRO A 70 -10.19 -8.08 16.26
C PRO A 70 -10.27 -9.25 15.27
N LEU A 71 -9.97 -10.46 15.76
CA LEU A 71 -10.12 -11.70 14.99
C LEU A 71 -11.23 -12.53 15.61
N MET A 72 -12.24 -12.88 14.82
CA MET A 72 -13.35 -13.72 15.24
C MET A 72 -13.40 -14.99 14.40
N LYS A 73 -13.39 -16.15 15.05
CA LYS A 73 -13.63 -17.43 14.39
C LYS A 73 -15.13 -17.58 14.10
N ILE A 74 -15.48 -17.89 12.85
CA ILE A 74 -16.86 -18.12 12.43
C ILE A 74 -17.01 -19.61 12.10
N ASN A 75 -18.07 -20.25 12.59
CA ASN A 75 -18.41 -21.63 12.25
C ASN A 75 -19.34 -21.68 11.04
N LYS A 76 -19.24 -22.72 10.19
CA LYS A 76 -20.08 -22.89 8.97
C LYS A 76 -21.59 -22.82 9.20
N HIS A 77 -22.05 -23.10 10.43
CA HIS A 77 -23.47 -23.10 10.80
C HIS A 77 -23.92 -21.82 11.53
N GLN A 78 -23.01 -20.87 11.78
CA GLN A 78 -23.38 -19.57 12.34
C GLN A 78 -23.93 -18.68 11.23
N ASN A 79 -25.20 -18.29 11.38
CA ASN A 79 -25.86 -17.34 10.50
C ASN A 79 -25.05 -16.03 10.44
N LEU A 80 -24.85 -15.50 9.22
CA LEU A 80 -23.97 -14.36 8.87
C LEU A 80 -24.42 -12.99 9.38
N ASN A 81 -25.02 -12.92 10.58
CA ASN A 81 -25.31 -11.66 11.26
C ASN A 81 -24.09 -11.14 12.05
N VAL A 82 -22.88 -11.51 11.65
CA VAL A 82 -21.62 -11.10 12.30
C VAL A 82 -21.49 -9.58 12.30
N ILE A 83 -21.87 -8.92 11.21
CA ILE A 83 -21.87 -7.45 11.13
C ILE A 83 -22.85 -6.84 12.14
N LEU A 84 -24.07 -7.39 12.25
CA LEU A 84 -25.05 -6.93 13.24
C LEU A 84 -24.54 -7.14 14.67
N ILE A 85 -23.94 -8.28 14.96
CA ILE A 85 -23.35 -8.59 16.28
C ILE A 85 -22.23 -7.60 16.60
N LEU A 86 -21.32 -7.34 15.66
CA LEU A 86 -20.22 -6.38 15.84
C LEU A 86 -20.75 -4.95 16.01
N SER A 87 -21.75 -4.54 15.24
CA SER A 87 -22.41 -3.23 15.39
C SER A 87 -23.09 -3.06 16.75
N LEU A 88 -23.76 -4.11 17.25
CA LEU A 88 -24.40 -4.08 18.57
C LEU A 88 -23.38 -4.08 19.72
N GLN A 89 -22.28 -4.84 19.59
CA GLN A 89 -21.19 -4.86 20.58
C GLN A 89 -20.52 -3.49 20.68
N ASN A 90 -20.12 -2.91 19.55
CA ASN A 90 -19.44 -1.61 19.52
C ASN A 90 -20.35 -0.48 20.05
N LYS A 91 -21.65 -0.50 19.73
CA LYS A 91 -22.62 0.46 20.28
C LYS A 91 -22.76 0.36 21.81
N LYS A 92 -22.70 -0.84 22.39
CA LYS A 92 -22.73 -1.04 23.85
C LYS A 92 -21.46 -0.53 24.53
N GLU A 93 -20.32 -0.57 23.85
CA GLU A 93 -19.04 -0.04 24.34
C GLU A 93 -18.86 1.47 24.07
N GLY A 94 -19.91 2.15 23.59
CA GLY A 94 -19.87 3.59 23.26
C GLY A 94 -19.08 3.92 21.98
N MET A 95 -18.72 2.91 21.19
CA MET A 95 -18.07 3.06 19.89
C MET A 95 -19.12 2.94 18.78
N ASP A 96 -19.80 4.03 18.46
CA ASP A 96 -20.72 4.03 17.33
C ASP A 96 -19.94 3.94 16.01
N MET A 97 -20.33 3.01 15.13
CA MET A 97 -19.68 2.82 13.84
C MET A 97 -20.36 3.69 12.78
N GLU A 98 -19.93 4.94 12.67
CA GLU A 98 -20.50 5.90 11.70
C GLU A 98 -20.42 5.39 10.26
N ARG A 99 -19.34 4.67 9.91
CA ARG A 99 -19.09 4.13 8.56
C ARG A 99 -18.42 2.76 8.64
N VAL A 100 -18.86 1.85 7.77
CA VAL A 100 -18.36 0.47 7.70
C VAL A 100 -17.98 0.15 6.25
N ILE A 101 -16.81 -0.45 6.04
CA ILE A 101 -16.35 -0.98 4.75
C ILE A 101 -16.29 -2.51 4.86
N ILE A 102 -16.89 -3.21 3.91
CA ILE A 102 -16.87 -4.68 3.80
C ILE A 102 -16.16 -5.01 2.48
N PHE A 103 -15.10 -5.81 2.57
CA PHE A 103 -14.32 -6.28 1.41
C PHE A 103 -14.87 -7.59 0.85
#